data_AF-A0A6M1YZA6-F1
#
_entry.id   AF-A0A6M1YZA6-F1
#
_cell.length_a   1.000
_cell.length_b   1.000
_cell.length_c   1.000
_cell.angle_alpha   90.00
_cell.angle_beta   90.00
_cell.angle_gamma   90.00
#
_symmetry.space_group_name_H-M   'P 1'
#
loop_
_entity.id
_entity.type
_entity.pdbx_description
1 polymer ?
#
loop_
_entity_poly.entity_id
_entity_poly.type
_entity_poly.pdbx_seq_one_letter_code
_entity_poly.pdbx_strand_id
1 'polypeptide(L)'
;MQVFDVLKQNSQIFGKKIIEASAGTGKTFAIEHLIVRLLLEKENPLTIDQILVVTFTKAATKELRFRIRGTLQKALLFLKKRLKEESIFSYLIPFIEKEDKISKLQNAIDLFETAQIFTIHSFCFKALKEFAFEADILLDIDED
;
A
#
# COMPACT_ATOMS: atom_id res chain seq x y z
N MET A 1 -4.49 -24.92 3.74
CA MET A 1 -4.09 -23.53 3.43
C MET A 1 -4.43 -22.66 4.64
N GLN A 2 -3.51 -21.82 5.13
CA GLN A 2 -3.78 -20.95 6.28
C GLN A 2 -4.63 -19.75 5.82
N VAL A 3 -5.70 -19.44 6.55
CA VAL A 3 -6.55 -18.27 6.24
C VAL A 3 -5.74 -17.00 6.52
N PHE A 4 -5.58 -16.15 5.49
CA PHE A 4 -4.96 -14.84 5.63
C PHE A 4 -6.02 -13.81 6.06
N ASP A 5 -5.77 -13.14 7.17
CA ASP A 5 -6.61 -12.06 7.68
C ASP A 5 -5.76 -10.81 7.89
N VAL A 6 -5.96 -9.81 7.03
CA VAL A 6 -5.20 -8.55 7.09
C VAL A 6 -5.46 -7.77 8.38
N LEU A 7 -6.58 -8.00 9.07
CA LEU A 7 -6.98 -7.27 10.27
C LEU A 7 -6.42 -7.89 11.56
N LYS A 8 -5.82 -9.08 11.49
CA LYS A 8 -5.16 -9.70 12.64
C LYS A 8 -3.71 -9.24 12.73
N GLN A 9 -3.32 -8.69 13.89
CA GLN A 9 -1.96 -8.23 14.16
C GLN A 9 -0.90 -9.33 13.99
N ASN A 10 -1.22 -10.56 14.40
CA ASN A 10 -0.30 -11.68 14.30
C ASN A 10 -0.21 -12.28 12.88
N SER A 11 -1.02 -11.81 11.92
CA SER A 11 -0.87 -12.21 10.52
C SER A 11 0.47 -11.69 10.00
N GLN A 12 1.37 -12.60 9.66
CA GLN A 12 2.66 -12.23 9.08
C GLN A 12 2.47 -11.69 7.65
N ILE A 13 2.77 -10.41 7.49
CA ILE A 13 2.67 -9.67 6.22
C ILE A 13 4.02 -9.49 5.51
N PHE A 14 5.13 -9.82 6.19
CA PHE A 14 6.48 -9.68 5.64
C PHE A 14 7.01 -11.00 5.06
N GLY A 15 7.87 -10.88 4.05
CA GLY A 15 8.43 -11.99 3.30
C GLY A 15 7.61 -12.33 2.06
N LYS A 16 8.02 -13.40 1.35
CA LYS A 16 7.33 -13.88 0.15
C LYS A 16 6.01 -14.55 0.55
N LYS A 17 4.90 -14.05 0.02
CA LYS A 17 3.54 -14.54 0.31
C LYS A 17 2.78 -14.71 -1.00
N ILE A 18 1.97 -15.77 -1.08
CA ILE A 18 0.97 -15.96 -2.12
C ILE A 18 -0.36 -16.01 -1.41
N ILE A 19 -1.29 -15.15 -1.81
CA ILE A 19 -2.62 -15.04 -1.22
C ILE A 19 -3.62 -15.36 -2.32
N GLU A 20 -4.31 -16.49 -2.17
CA GLU A 20 -5.40 -16.86 -3.08
C GLU A 20 -6.69 -16.15 -2.66
N ALA A 21 -7.41 -15.60 -3.64
CA ALA A 21 -8.61 -14.82 -3.36
C ALA A 21 -9.64 -14.87 -4.50
N SER A 22 -10.75 -15.55 -4.26
CA SER A 22 -11.89 -15.68 -5.18
C SER A 22 -12.66 -14.37 -5.37
N ALA A 23 -13.60 -14.33 -6.31
CA ALA A 23 -14.51 -13.18 -6.47
C ALA A 23 -15.22 -12.87 -5.14
N GLY A 24 -15.34 -11.59 -4.79
CA GLY A 24 -16.03 -11.15 -3.56
C GLY A 24 -15.26 -11.32 -2.24
N THR A 25 -14.06 -11.89 -2.21
CA THR A 25 -13.32 -12.17 -0.95
C THR A 25 -12.47 -10.99 -0.42
N GLY A 26 -12.78 -9.75 -0.82
CA GLY A 26 -12.10 -8.57 -0.27
C GLY A 26 -10.65 -8.36 -0.71
N LYS A 27 -10.25 -8.78 -1.92
CA LYS A 27 -8.88 -8.55 -2.47
C LYS A 27 -8.40 -7.10 -2.32
N THR A 28 -9.21 -6.16 -2.80
CA THR A 28 -8.87 -4.74 -2.77
C THR A 28 -8.79 -4.24 -1.33
N PHE A 29 -9.73 -4.66 -0.48
CA PHE A 29 -9.72 -4.36 0.96
C PHE A 29 -8.42 -4.84 1.63
N ALA A 30 -7.97 -6.06 1.30
CA ALA A 30 -6.71 -6.59 1.82
C ALA A 30 -5.51 -5.74 1.38
N ILE A 31 -5.44 -5.29 0.12
CA ILE A 31 -4.35 -4.43 -0.37
C ILE A 31 -4.34 -3.10 0.37
N GLU A 32 -5.49 -2.45 0.53
CA GLU A 32 -5.62 -1.15 1.21
C GLU A 32 -5.09 -1.21 2.65
N HIS A 33 -5.47 -2.23 3.41
CA HIS A 33 -5.04 -2.42 4.80
C HIS A 33 -3.59 -2.91 4.89
N LEU A 34 -3.12 -3.71 3.92
CA LEU A 34 -1.73 -4.16 3.87
C LEU A 34 -0.78 -2.96 3.76
N ILE A 35 -1.13 -1.94 2.98
CA ILE A 35 -0.33 -0.71 2.85
C ILE A 35 -0.23 0.02 4.18
N VAL A 36 -1.36 0.20 4.90
CA VAL A 36 -1.35 0.80 6.24
C VAL A 36 -0.40 0.04 7.16
N ARG A 37 -0.46 -1.30 7.17
CA ARG A 37 0.38 -2.13 8.02
C ARG A 37 1.86 -2.05 7.63
N LEU A 38 2.21 -2.05 6.34
CA LEU A 38 3.58 -1.91 5.85
C LEU A 38 4.22 -0.57 6.26
N LEU A 39 3.42 0.50 6.35
CA LEU A 39 3.88 1.81 6.80
C LEU A 39 4.11 1.91 8.32
N LEU A 40 3.57 0.97 9.13
CA LEU A 40 3.53 1.13 10.58
C LEU A 40 4.16 -0.01 11.37
N GLU A 41 4.04 -1.27 10.92
CA GLU A 41 4.36 -2.44 11.74
C GLU A 41 5.85 -2.80 11.77
N LYS A 42 6.64 -2.37 10.78
CA LYS A 42 8.09 -2.67 10.76
C LYS A 42 8.86 -1.70 11.66
N GLU A 43 9.95 -2.17 12.28
CA GLU A 43 10.85 -1.32 13.09
C GLU A 43 11.42 -0.15 12.29
N ASN A 44 11.85 -0.42 11.05
CA ASN A 44 12.11 0.59 10.03
C ASN A 44 11.01 0.53 8.96
N PRO A 45 9.93 1.30 9.11
CA PRO A 45 8.77 1.19 8.23
C PRO A 45 9.02 1.85 6.88
N LEU A 46 8.38 1.33 5.85
CA LEU A 46 8.47 1.88 4.50
C LEU A 46 7.85 3.28 4.43
N THR A 47 8.26 4.07 3.45
CA THR A 47 7.52 5.25 2.98
C THR A 47 6.57 4.86 1.85
N ILE A 48 5.62 5.72 1.50
CA ILE A 48 4.59 5.39 0.50
C ILE A 48 5.18 5.15 -0.90
N ASP A 49 6.25 5.86 -1.25
CA ASP A 49 7.01 5.73 -2.49
C ASP A 49 7.87 4.45 -2.54
N GLN A 50 8.09 3.78 -1.41
CA GLN A 50 8.80 2.50 -1.33
C GLN A 50 7.88 1.28 -1.49
N ILE A 51 6.57 1.48 -1.66
CA ILE A 51 5.59 0.41 -1.81
C ILE A 51 5.10 0.36 -3.26
N LEU A 52 5.53 -0.68 -4.00
CA LEU A 52 5.08 -0.95 -5.36
C LEU A 52 3.78 -1.77 -5.37
N VAL A 53 2.76 -1.25 -6.06
CA VAL A 53 1.52 -1.97 -6.35
C VAL A 53 1.32 -2.00 -7.86
N VAL A 54 1.20 -3.19 -8.44
CA VAL A 54 0.95 -3.37 -9.88
C VAL A 54 -0.38 -4.07 -10.12
N THR A 55 -1.10 -3.66 -11.17
CA THR A 55 -2.36 -4.28 -11.59
C THR A 55 -2.49 -4.34 -13.12
N PHE A 56 -3.54 -4.96 -13.65
CA PHE A 56 -3.69 -5.17 -15.09
C PHE A 56 -4.22 -3.94 -15.83
N THR A 57 -5.10 -3.14 -15.22
CA THR A 57 -5.83 -2.09 -15.95
C THR A 57 -5.60 -0.70 -15.37
N LYS A 58 -5.64 0.32 -16.25
CA LYS A 58 -5.58 1.73 -15.86
C LYS A 58 -6.76 2.10 -14.92
N ALA A 59 -7.94 1.51 -15.13
CA ALA A 59 -9.10 1.69 -14.26
C ALA A 59 -8.86 1.14 -12.84
N ALA A 60 -8.31 -0.07 -12.72
CA ALA A 60 -7.98 -0.65 -11.42
C ALA A 60 -6.90 0.15 -10.69
N THR A 61 -5.94 0.73 -11.42
CA THR A 61 -4.94 1.65 -10.85
C THR A 61 -5.61 2.87 -10.21
N LYS A 62 -6.53 3.53 -10.93
CA LYS A 62 -7.28 4.69 -10.43
C LYS A 62 -8.13 4.33 -9.21
N GLU A 63 -8.84 3.20 -9.25
CA GLU A 63 -9.65 2.72 -8.13
C GLU A 63 -8.78 2.43 -6.89
N LEU A 64 -7.65 1.74 -7.06
CA LEU A 64 -6.71 1.46 -5.98
C LEU A 64 -6.17 2.75 -5.36
N ARG A 65 -5.73 3.73 -6.16
CA ARG A 65 -5.26 5.03 -5.65
C ARG A 65 -6.32 5.69 -4.77
N PHE A 66 -7.56 5.78 -5.25
CA PHE A 66 -8.66 6.39 -4.51
C PHE A 66 -8.92 5.67 -3.18
N ARG A 67 -9.04 4.34 -3.22
CA ARG A 67 -9.33 3.52 -2.04
C ARG A 67 -8.21 3.55 -1.00
N ILE A 68 -6.96 3.40 -1.43
CA ILE A 68 -5.80 3.41 -0.53
C ILE A 68 -5.69 4.76 0.18
N ARG A 69 -5.83 5.89 -0.55
CA ARG A 69 -5.82 7.22 0.05
C ARG A 69 -6.93 7.36 1.09
N GLY A 70 -8.14 6.93 0.77
CA GLY A 70 -9.27 6.95 1.71
C GLY A 70 -9.04 6.09 2.95
N THR A 71 -8.43 4.92 2.80
CA THR A 71 -8.12 4.01 3.91
C THR A 71 -7.01 4.57 4.80
N LEU A 72 -5.97 5.20 4.23
CA LEU A 72 -4.95 5.93 5.00
C LEU A 72 -5.56 7.08 5.82
N GLN A 73 -6.47 7.87 5.23
CA GLN A 73 -7.16 8.96 5.93
C GLN A 73 -8.01 8.45 7.10
N LYS A 74 -8.74 7.34 6.91
CA LYS A 74 -9.53 6.71 7.98
C LYS A 74 -8.64 6.14 9.09
N ALA A 75 -7.54 5.49 8.73
CA ALA A 75 -6.54 5.00 9.70
C ALA A 75 -5.93 6.14 10.52
N LEU A 76 -5.57 7.25 9.86
CA LEU A 76 -5.07 8.44 10.54
C LEU A 76 -6.11 9.03 11.49
N LEU A 77 -7.37 9.12 11.07
CA LEU A 77 -8.47 9.61 11.92
C LEU A 77 -8.66 8.72 13.15
N PHE A 78 -8.60 7.40 12.98
CA PHE A 78 -8.69 6.43 14.07
C PHE A 78 -7.60 6.66 15.13
N LEU A 79 -6.35 6.83 14.70
CA LEU A 79 -5.24 7.15 15.60
C LEU A 79 -5.37 8.53 16.26
N LYS A 80 -5.65 9.58 15.47
CA LYS A 80 -5.79 10.97 15.99
C LYS A 80 -6.92 11.11 17.02
N LYS A 81 -8.04 10.40 16.82
CA LYS A 81 -9.17 10.39 17.77
C LYS A 81 -8.96 9.46 18.96
N ARG A 82 -7.87 8.70 18.99
CA ARG A 82 -7.56 7.69 19.99
C ARG A 82 -8.72 6.71 20.23
N LEU A 83 -9.35 6.26 19.14
CA LEU A 83 -10.45 5.28 19.19
C LEU A 83 -9.94 3.91 19.63
N LYS A 84 -10.50 3.36 20.71
CA LYS A 84 -10.14 2.03 21.26
C LYS A 84 -11.23 0.97 21.04
N GLU A 85 -12.29 1.33 20.33
CA GLU A 85 -13.43 0.47 20.02
C GLU A 85 -13.12 -0.55 18.91
N GLU A 86 -13.84 -1.68 18.94
CA GLU A 86 -13.69 -2.74 17.95
C GLU A 86 -14.15 -2.25 16.57
N SER A 87 -13.27 -2.36 15.59
CA SER A 87 -13.50 -1.90 14.22
C SER A 87 -12.52 -2.57 13.24
N ILE A 88 -12.69 -2.28 11.95
CA ILE A 88 -11.73 -2.69 10.92
C ILE A 88 -10.33 -2.07 11.09
N PHE A 89 -10.12 -1.18 12.05
CA PHE A 89 -8.81 -0.60 12.38
C PHE A 89 -8.28 -1.03 13.75
N SER A 90 -8.89 -2.02 14.41
CA SER A 90 -8.45 -2.47 15.75
C SER A 90 -6.99 -2.96 15.79
N TYR A 91 -6.43 -3.41 14.66
CA TYR A 91 -5.00 -3.73 14.59
C TYR A 91 -4.09 -2.52 14.83
N LEU A 92 -4.61 -1.29 14.77
CA LEU A 92 -3.88 -0.05 15.03
C LEU A 92 -3.86 0.38 16.51
N ILE A 93 -4.63 -0.27 17.38
CA ILE A 93 -4.72 0.07 18.82
C ILE A 93 -3.33 0.19 19.50
N PRO A 94 -2.33 -0.68 19.24
CA PRO A 94 -1.00 -0.53 19.84
C PRO A 94 -0.24 0.73 19.44
N PHE A 95 -0.65 1.40 18.35
CA PHE A 95 -0.01 2.60 17.83
C PHE A 95 -0.71 3.89 18.28
N ILE A 96 -1.76 3.80 19.11
CA ILE A 96 -2.65 4.92 19.39
C ILE A 96 -2.01 6.06 20.20
N GLU A 97 -1.03 5.73 21.04
CA GLU A 97 -0.23 6.68 21.82
C GLU A 97 1.13 6.95 21.15
N LYS A 98 1.33 6.52 19.90
CA LYS A 98 2.62 6.62 19.18
C LYS A 98 2.56 7.77 18.18
N GLU A 99 2.96 8.96 18.62
CA GLU A 99 2.95 10.17 17.78
C GLU A 99 3.80 10.01 16.51
N ASP A 100 4.91 9.25 16.56
CA ASP A 100 5.73 8.94 15.38
C ASP A 100 4.92 8.20 14.29
N LYS A 101 4.01 7.30 14.69
CA LYS A 101 3.13 6.54 13.78
C LYS A 101 2.06 7.43 13.17
N ILE A 102 1.53 8.39 13.94
CA ILE A 102 0.58 9.40 13.45
C ILE A 102 1.24 10.30 12.41
N SER A 103 2.42 10.84 12.72
CA SER A 103 3.20 11.64 11.77
C SER A 103 3.55 10.85 10.52
N LYS A 104 3.87 9.56 10.66
CA LYS A 104 4.18 8.71 9.51
C LYS A 104 3.00 8.50 8.57
N LEU A 105 1.79 8.25 9.09
CA LEU A 105 0.59 8.19 8.26
C LEU A 105 0.25 9.54 7.61
N GLN A 106 0.41 10.65 8.34
CA GLN A 106 0.20 11.99 7.80
C GLN A 106 1.14 12.24 6.61
N ASN A 107 2.45 11.99 6.79
CA ASN A 107 3.43 12.13 5.72
C ASN A 107 3.11 11.24 4.50
N ALA A 108 2.64 10.01 4.71
CA ALA A 108 2.24 9.12 3.62
C ALA A 108 1.02 9.66 2.82
N ILE A 109 0.10 10.38 3.47
CA ILE A 109 -1.05 11.02 2.82
C ILE A 109 -0.60 12.27 2.05
N ASP A 110 0.29 13.05 2.63
CA ASP A 110 0.79 14.30 2.04
C ASP A 110 1.64 13.99 0.79
N LEU A 111 2.47 12.95 0.86
CA LEU A 111 3.32 12.48 -0.24
C LEU A 111 2.62 11.46 -1.14
N PHE A 112 1.31 11.24 -0.99
CA PHE A 112 0.62 10.13 -1.68
C PHE A 112 0.74 10.18 -3.20
N GLU A 113 0.92 11.35 -3.81
CA GLU A 113 1.11 11.43 -5.27
C GLU A 113 2.36 10.68 -5.74
N THR A 114 3.36 10.53 -4.87
CA THR A 114 4.58 9.74 -5.12
C THR A 114 4.36 8.21 -5.03
N ALA A 115 3.16 7.76 -4.66
CA ALA A 115 2.85 6.33 -4.52
C ALA A 115 3.06 5.56 -5.83
N GLN A 116 3.79 4.46 -5.76
CA GLN A 116 4.16 3.63 -6.90
C GLN A 116 3.03 2.63 -7.23
N ILE A 117 1.91 3.14 -7.74
CA ILE A 117 0.73 2.34 -8.12
C ILE A 117 0.57 2.41 -9.63
N PHE A 118 0.82 1.30 -10.32
CA PHE A 118 0.90 1.25 -11.78
C PHE A 118 0.12 0.08 -12.39
N THR A 119 -0.04 0.14 -13.71
CA THR A 119 -0.25 -1.09 -14.46
C THR A 119 1.07 -1.86 -14.59
N ILE A 120 1.02 -3.16 -14.87
CA ILE A 120 2.23 -3.96 -15.17
C ILE A 120 3.02 -3.30 -16.30
N HIS A 121 2.37 -2.90 -17.40
CA HIS A 121 3.02 -2.26 -18.54
C HIS A 121 3.73 -0.95 -18.16
N SER A 122 3.02 -0.04 -17.47
CA SER A 122 3.59 1.26 -17.07
C SER A 122 4.76 1.09 -16.09
N PHE A 123 4.71 0.08 -15.22
CA PHE A 123 5.84 -0.22 -14.33
C PHE A 123 7.05 -0.75 -15.11
N CYS A 124 6.86 -1.73 -15.99
CA CYS A 124 7.95 -2.26 -16.82
C CYS A 124 8.57 -1.16 -17.68
N PHE A 125 7.74 -0.32 -18.30
CA PHE A 125 8.19 0.81 -19.10
C PHE A 125 9.01 1.81 -18.28
N LYS A 126 8.53 2.19 -17.08
CA LYS A 126 9.28 3.04 -16.16
C LYS A 126 10.64 2.43 -15.81
N ALA A 127 10.67 1.15 -15.47
CA ALA A 127 11.91 0.45 -15.12
C ALA A 127 12.89 0.43 -16.30
N LEU A 128 12.41 0.17 -17.52
CA LEU A 128 13.25 0.22 -18.72
C LEU A 128 13.82 1.61 -18.99
N LYS A 129 13.03 2.68 -18.81
CA LYS A 129 13.54 4.05 -18.94
C LYS A 129 14.59 4.40 -17.88
N GLU A 130 14.40 3.93 -16.65
CA GLU A 130 15.33 4.19 -15.54
C GLU A 130 16.68 3.48 -15.74
N PHE A 131 16.67 2.31 -16.38
CA PHE A 131 17.86 1.50 -16.68
C PHE A 131 18.12 1.41 -18.20
N ALA A 132 17.82 2.48 -18.95
CA ALA A 132 17.86 2.45 -20.42
C ALA A 132 19.24 2.09 -20.97
N PHE A 133 20.30 2.52 -20.27
CA PHE A 133 21.68 2.22 -20.62
C PHE A 133 22.00 0.73 -20.44
N GLU A 134 21.60 0.14 -19.32
CA GLU A 134 21.76 -1.30 -19.05
C GLU A 134 20.86 -2.18 -19.93
N ALA A 135 19.71 -1.64 -20.36
CA ALA A 135 18.77 -2.33 -21.23
C ALA A 135 19.15 -2.27 -22.72
N ASP A 136 20.20 -1.51 -23.09
CA ASP A 136 20.60 -1.23 -24.48
C ASP A 136 19.44 -0.69 -25.34
N ILE A 137 18.64 0.18 -24.73
CA ILE A 137 17.46 0.79 -25.36
C ILE A 137 17.79 2.22 -25.76
N LEU A 138 17.53 2.56 -27.03
CA LEU A 138 17.62 3.94 -27.52
C LEU A 138 16.57 4.82 -26.83
N LEU A 139 16.96 5.98 -26.30
CA LEU A 139 16.13 6.83 -25.43
C LEU A 139 14.89 7.50 -26.10
N ASP A 140 14.57 7.16 -27.34
CA ASP A 140 13.44 7.71 -28.11
C ASP A 140 12.20 6.81 -28.06
N ILE A 141 11.80 6.34 -26.86
CA ILE A 141 10.52 5.63 -26.70
C ILE A 141 9.49 6.58 -26.07
N ASP A 142 8.60 7.11 -26.90
CA ASP A 142 7.41 7.85 -26.48
C ASP A 142 6.33 6.89 -25.93
N GLU A 143 5.58 7.35 -24.93
CA GLU A 143 4.40 6.64 -24.41
C GLU A 143 3.18 6.95 -25.28
N ASP A 144 2.73 5.99 -26.10
CA ASP A 144 1.36 5.97 -26.63
C ASP A 144 0.36 5.31 -25.64
#